data_AF-A0A4V3ENY7-F1
#
_entry.id   AF-A0A4V3ENY7-F1
#
_cell.length_a   1.000
_cell.length_b   1.000
_cell.length_c   1.000
_cell.angle_alpha   90.00
_cell.angle_beta   90.00
_cell.angle_gamma   90.00
#
_symmetry.space_group_name_H-M   'P 1'
#
loop_
_entity.id
_entity.type
_entity.pdbx_description
1 polymer ?
#
loop_
_entity_poly.entity_id
_entity_poly.type
_entity_poly.pdbx_seq_one_letter_code
_entity_poly.pdbx_strand_id
1 'polypeptide(L)'
;MAHTGTPAVRRVRVAPAGAHFASAFELPTAGLPRLAPEKWVRASFEDVPVVLRELFRTGWAGVLGLRLGPRGSRRHLVGWRVLETGPVRIVLEARAPSLTVRNVVTVDDARLLWATYVFHERRTGRALWSLASPVHHLAVPLLLGRAVRRTA
;
A
#
# COMPACT_ATOMS: atom_id res chain seq x y z
N MET A 1 20.63 -7.84 -23.20
CA MET A 1 19.85 -9.05 -22.88
C MET A 1 18.68 -8.64 -21.99
N ALA A 2 17.47 -8.61 -22.54
CA ALA A 2 16.28 -8.20 -21.81
C ALA A 2 15.83 -9.34 -20.89
N HIS A 3 15.79 -9.10 -19.58
CA HIS A 3 15.16 -10.04 -18.66
C HIS A 3 13.65 -9.97 -18.84
N THR A 4 13.12 -10.84 -19.70
CA THR A 4 11.67 -11.07 -19.88
C THR A 4 11.13 -11.89 -18.69
N GLY A 5 11.33 -11.40 -17.47
CA GLY A 5 10.65 -11.89 -16.29
C GLY A 5 9.79 -10.74 -15.76
N THR A 6 8.52 -10.99 -15.43
CA THR A 6 7.73 -10.02 -14.67
C THR A 6 8.56 -9.62 -13.45
N PRO A 7 8.88 -8.33 -13.23
CA PRO A 7 9.66 -7.93 -12.08
C PRO A 7 8.96 -8.43 -10.82
N ALA A 8 9.62 -9.33 -10.10
CA ALA A 8 9.02 -10.03 -8.98
C ALA A 8 8.96 -9.07 -7.79
N VAL A 9 7.77 -8.91 -7.21
CA VAL A 9 7.62 -8.19 -5.95
C VAL A 9 8.27 -9.03 -4.85
N ARG A 10 9.21 -8.44 -4.10
CA ARG A 10 9.94 -9.11 -3.03
C ARG A 10 9.64 -8.43 -1.71
N ARG A 11 9.54 -9.20 -0.63
CA ARG A 11 9.45 -8.64 0.71
C ARG A 11 10.85 -8.26 1.18
N VAL A 12 11.00 -7.05 1.71
CA VAL A 12 12.25 -6.54 2.26
C VAL A 12 12.08 -6.06 3.69
N ARG A 13 13.19 -5.95 4.41
CA ARG A 13 13.20 -5.38 5.75
C ARG A 13 13.12 -3.87 5.66
N VAL A 14 12.41 -3.27 6.61
CA VAL A 14 12.34 -1.83 6.80
C VAL A 14 12.40 -1.54 8.30
N ALA A 15 13.08 -0.45 8.68
CA ALA A 15 13.11 -0.03 10.07
C ALA A 15 11.70 0.41 10.50
N PRO A 16 11.21 0.03 11.69
CA PRO A 16 9.84 0.31 12.09
C PRO A 16 9.52 1.80 12.30
N ALA A 17 10.54 2.67 12.43
CA ALA A 17 10.36 4.12 12.55
C ALA A 17 9.34 4.53 13.63
N GLY A 18 9.39 3.86 14.79
CA GLY A 18 8.45 4.07 15.90
C GLY A 18 7.10 3.34 15.78
N ALA A 19 6.86 2.63 14.67
CA ALA A 19 5.68 1.78 14.52
C ALA A 19 5.82 0.48 15.31
N HIS A 20 4.68 -0.08 15.72
CA HIS A 20 4.60 -1.36 16.42
C HIS A 20 4.74 -2.56 15.46
N PHE A 21 4.52 -2.33 14.18
CA PHE A 21 4.73 -3.27 13.09
C PHE A 21 5.16 -2.52 11.84
N ALA A 22 6.08 -3.10 11.08
CA ALA A 22 6.41 -2.62 9.75
C ALA A 22 6.67 -3.77 8.77
N SER A 23 6.24 -3.60 7.52
CA SER A 23 6.54 -4.49 6.41
C SER A 23 6.80 -3.68 5.16
N ALA A 24 7.73 -4.14 4.32
CA ALA A 24 7.98 -3.50 3.04
C ALA A 24 8.03 -4.51 1.90
N PHE A 25 7.58 -4.07 0.73
CA PHE A 25 7.63 -4.79 -0.52
C PHE A 25 8.33 -3.94 -1.56
N GLU A 26 9.33 -4.51 -2.21
CA GLU A 26 10.05 -3.85 -3.30
C GLU A 26 9.69 -4.47 -4.65
N LEU A 27 9.78 -3.63 -5.67
CA LEU A 27 9.59 -3.99 -7.07
C LEU A 27 10.65 -3.25 -7.89
N PRO A 28 11.48 -3.94 -8.70
CA PRO A 28 12.38 -3.28 -9.63
C PRO A 28 11.60 -2.44 -10.65
N THR A 29 12.02 -1.20 -10.90
CA THR A 29 11.39 -0.29 -11.88
C THR A 29 12.03 -0.35 -13.26
N ALA A 30 13.14 -1.10 -13.40
CA ALA A 30 13.78 -1.33 -14.69
C ALA A 30 12.79 -1.95 -15.70
N GLY A 31 12.63 -1.30 -16.85
CA GLY A 31 11.70 -1.75 -17.90
C GLY A 31 10.23 -1.39 -17.65
N LEU A 32 9.91 -0.64 -16.59
CA LEU A 32 8.58 -0.11 -16.31
C LEU A 32 8.50 1.38 -16.67
N PRO A 33 7.30 1.92 -16.97
CA PRO A 33 7.15 3.35 -17.17
C PRO A 33 7.51 4.15 -15.92
N ARG A 34 8.10 5.32 -16.14
CA ARG A 34 8.39 6.31 -15.08
C ARG A 34 7.10 6.98 -14.62
N LEU A 35 6.46 6.37 -13.63
CA LEU A 35 5.23 6.88 -13.01
C LEU A 35 5.51 7.48 -11.64
N ALA A 36 4.83 8.58 -11.34
CA ALA A 36 4.83 9.17 -10.01
C ALA A 36 4.29 8.17 -8.96
N PRO A 37 4.72 8.23 -7.69
CA PRO A 37 4.24 7.35 -6.62
C PRO A 37 2.72 7.30 -6.50
N GLU A 38 2.05 8.45 -6.66
CA GLU A 38 0.58 8.54 -6.70
C GLU A 38 -0.01 7.62 -7.79
N LYS A 39 0.55 7.64 -9.00
CA LYS A 39 0.07 6.83 -10.12
C LYS A 39 0.26 5.35 -9.87
N TRP A 40 1.36 4.95 -9.22
CA TRP A 40 1.57 3.57 -8.79
C TRP A 40 0.55 3.11 -7.76
N VAL A 41 0.20 3.97 -6.79
CA VAL A 41 -0.86 3.63 -5.83
C VAL A 41 -2.21 3.50 -6.53
N ARG A 42 -2.56 4.42 -7.43
CA ARG A 42 -3.78 4.32 -8.23
C ARG A 42 -3.79 3.06 -9.07
N ALA A 43 -2.72 2.75 -9.79
CA ALA A 43 -2.64 1.51 -10.57
C ALA A 43 -2.77 0.24 -9.70
N SER A 44 -2.32 0.31 -8.45
CA SER A 44 -2.42 -0.83 -7.52
C SER A 44 -3.83 -1.05 -6.97
N PHE A 45 -4.61 0.01 -6.73
CA PHE A 45 -5.92 -0.11 -6.06
C PHE A 45 -7.11 0.41 -6.87
N GLU A 46 -6.89 1.31 -7.82
CA GLU A 46 -7.90 1.85 -8.75
C GLU A 46 -8.01 1.08 -10.07
N ASP A 47 -7.10 0.15 -10.34
CA ASP A 47 -7.12 -0.70 -11.53
C ASP A 47 -7.36 -2.19 -11.21
N VAL A 48 -8.01 -2.45 -10.08
CA VAL A 48 -8.56 -3.77 -9.75
C VAL A 48 -10.04 -3.87 -10.10
N PRO A 49 -10.53 -5.10 -10.43
CA PRO A 49 -11.96 -5.39 -10.54
C PRO A 49 -12.73 -4.79 -9.35
N VAL A 50 -13.88 -4.20 -9.63
CA VAL A 50 -14.70 -3.49 -8.63
C VAL A 50 -14.97 -4.39 -7.41
N VAL A 51 -15.25 -5.67 -7.65
CA VAL A 51 -15.45 -6.68 -6.59
C VAL A 51 -14.25 -6.80 -5.64
N LEU A 52 -13.04 -6.93 -6.17
CA LEU A 52 -11.82 -7.01 -5.34
C LEU A 52 -11.58 -5.71 -4.59
N ARG A 53 -11.85 -4.56 -5.22
CA ARG A 53 -11.71 -3.25 -4.57
C ARG A 53 -12.65 -3.09 -3.40
N GLU A 54 -13.93 -3.44 -3.57
CA GLU A 54 -14.91 -3.39 -2.49
C GLU A 54 -14.61 -4.43 -1.41
N LEU A 55 -14.13 -5.63 -1.78
CA LEU A 55 -13.68 -6.64 -0.82
C LEU A 55 -12.54 -6.10 0.06
N PHE A 56 -11.48 -5.53 -0.53
CA PHE A 56 -10.39 -4.95 0.25
C PHE A 56 -10.87 -3.77 1.08
N ARG A 57 -11.66 -2.86 0.50
CA ARG A 57 -12.19 -1.71 1.23
C ARG A 57 -13.03 -2.14 2.42
N THR A 58 -13.94 -3.10 2.23
CA THR A 58 -14.84 -3.61 3.27
C THR A 58 -14.07 -4.44 4.29
N GLY A 59 -13.07 -5.21 3.85
CA GLY A 59 -12.16 -5.92 4.74
C GLY A 59 -11.38 -4.97 5.63
N TRP A 60 -10.74 -3.95 5.07
CA TRP A 60 -9.98 -2.95 5.84
C TRP A 60 -10.88 -2.09 6.74
N ALA A 61 -12.02 -1.63 6.24
CA ALA A 61 -12.96 -0.83 7.02
C ALA A 61 -13.68 -1.66 8.10
N GLY A 62 -14.04 -2.91 7.81
CA GLY A 62 -14.78 -3.80 8.71
C GLY A 62 -13.90 -4.49 9.73
N VAL A 63 -12.81 -5.14 9.29
CA VAL A 63 -11.90 -5.90 10.19
C VAL A 63 -11.07 -4.97 11.05
N LEU A 64 -10.54 -3.88 10.49
CA LEU A 64 -9.68 -2.96 11.23
C LEU A 64 -10.41 -1.70 11.73
N GLY A 65 -11.66 -1.48 11.32
CA GLY A 65 -12.39 -0.26 11.68
C GLY A 65 -11.84 1.01 11.01
N LEU A 66 -11.08 0.86 9.92
CA LEU A 66 -10.38 2.00 9.30
C LEU A 66 -11.37 2.99 8.69
N ARG A 67 -11.24 4.25 9.10
CA ARG A 67 -11.98 5.38 8.54
C ARG A 67 -11.38 5.76 7.19
N LEU A 68 -11.92 5.17 6.14
CA LEU A 68 -11.58 5.51 4.76
C LEU A 68 -12.47 6.67 4.29
N GLY A 69 -11.85 7.72 3.78
CA GLY A 69 -12.54 8.93 3.34
C GLY A 69 -13.19 8.82 1.97
N PRO A 70 -13.97 9.84 1.58
CA PRO A 70 -14.71 9.85 0.32
C PRO A 70 -13.76 9.86 -0.89
N ARG A 71 -14.10 9.05 -1.91
CA ARG A 71 -13.28 8.78 -3.11
C ARG A 71 -12.99 10.00 -3.98
N GLY A 72 -13.84 11.03 -3.94
CA GLY A 72 -13.70 12.24 -4.76
C GLY A 72 -12.87 13.37 -4.13
N SER A 73 -12.38 13.20 -2.88
CA SER A 73 -11.62 14.25 -2.21
C SER A 73 -10.17 14.25 -2.66
N ARG A 74 -9.64 15.41 -3.08
CA ARG A 74 -8.19 15.57 -3.35
C ARG A 74 -7.29 15.26 -2.16
N ARG A 75 -7.85 15.24 -0.94
CA ARG A 75 -7.15 14.86 0.30
C ARG A 75 -7.12 13.34 0.54
N HIS A 76 -7.81 12.57 -0.29
CA HIS A 76 -7.88 11.12 -0.18
C HIS A 76 -7.46 10.46 -1.48
N LEU A 77 -6.58 9.48 -1.37
CA LEU A 77 -6.17 8.63 -2.47
C LEU A 77 -6.65 7.21 -2.18
N VAL A 78 -7.54 6.68 -3.03
CA VAL A 78 -8.15 5.36 -2.82
C VAL A 78 -8.85 5.23 -1.45
N GLY A 79 -9.37 6.34 -0.92
CA GLY A 79 -9.99 6.42 0.41
C GLY A 79 -8.99 6.57 1.58
N TRP A 80 -7.69 6.51 1.34
CA TRP A 80 -6.68 6.79 2.36
C TRP A 80 -6.35 8.28 2.39
N ARG A 81 -6.17 8.86 3.57
CA ARG A 81 -5.82 10.27 3.71
C ARG A 81 -4.38 10.50 3.24
N VAL A 82 -4.16 11.45 2.34
CA VAL A 82 -2.82 11.84 1.90
C VAL A 82 -2.20 12.72 3.00
N LEU A 83 -1.05 12.31 3.53
CA LEU A 83 -0.26 13.11 4.47
C LEU A 83 0.81 13.93 3.77
N GLU A 84 1.43 13.33 2.76
CA GLU A 84 2.55 13.87 2.02
C GLU A 84 2.44 13.35 0.59
N THR A 85 2.70 14.22 -0.38
CA THR A 85 2.81 13.86 -1.80
C THR A 85 3.97 14.64 -2.39
N GLY A 86 4.77 13.95 -3.21
CA GLY A 86 5.96 14.50 -3.83
C GLY A 86 6.40 13.65 -5.03
N PRO A 87 7.45 14.08 -5.73
CA PRO A 87 7.87 13.46 -7.00
C PRO A 87 8.35 12.02 -6.83
N VAL A 88 8.95 11.69 -5.67
CA VAL A 88 9.56 10.38 -5.38
C VAL A 88 8.89 9.66 -4.21
N ARG A 89 7.97 10.31 -3.49
CA ARG A 89 7.35 9.78 -2.28
C ARG A 89 5.90 10.21 -2.13
N ILE A 90 5.07 9.29 -1.65
CA ILE A 90 3.72 9.58 -1.14
C ILE A 90 3.50 8.85 0.18
N VAL A 91 2.81 9.51 1.12
CA VAL A 91 2.44 8.96 2.42
C VAL A 91 0.92 9.00 2.56
N LEU A 92 0.33 7.84 2.79
CA LEU A 92 -1.10 7.62 2.94
C LEU A 92 -1.39 7.08 4.33
N GLU A 93 -2.47 7.56 4.96
CA GLU A 93 -2.85 7.15 6.31
C GLU A 93 -4.34 6.79 6.39
N ALA A 94 -4.64 5.74 7.13
CA ALA A 94 -5.99 5.45 7.59
C ALA A 94 -5.96 5.25 9.11
N ARG A 95 -6.97 5.78 9.79
CA ARG A 95 -7.09 5.74 11.25
C ARG A 95 -8.31 4.96 11.67
N ALA A 96 -8.15 4.17 12.74
CA ALA A 96 -9.22 3.58 13.52
C ALA A 96 -8.99 3.91 15.01
N PRO A 97 -10.01 3.79 15.87
CA PRO A 97 -9.83 3.97 17.32
C PRO A 97 -8.82 3.00 17.96
N SER A 98 -8.55 1.86 17.30
CA SER A 98 -7.66 0.80 17.78
C SER A 98 -6.24 0.89 17.21
N LEU A 99 -6.06 1.45 16.02
CA LEU A 99 -4.79 1.48 15.30
C LEU A 99 -4.76 2.54 14.19
N THR A 100 -3.56 3.01 13.87
CA THR A 100 -3.27 3.85 12.71
C THR A 100 -2.39 3.07 11.74
N VAL A 101 -2.77 3.04 10.45
CA VAL A 101 -1.96 2.43 9.37
C VAL A 101 -1.45 3.52 8.46
N ARG A 102 -0.15 3.50 8.16
CA ARG A 102 0.50 4.36 7.17
C ARG A 102 1.11 3.52 6.06
N ASN A 103 0.80 3.86 4.81
CA ASN A 103 1.49 3.35 3.64
C ASN A 103 2.41 4.44 3.11
N VAL A 104 3.69 4.14 3.00
CA VAL A 104 4.70 5.01 2.39
C VAL A 104 5.13 4.33 1.10
N VAL A 105 4.92 5.00 -0.02
CA VAL A 105 5.38 4.51 -1.32
C VAL A 105 6.47 5.45 -1.81
N THR A 106 7.66 4.90 -2.02
CA THR A 106 8.78 5.61 -2.62
C THR A 106 9.12 5.00 -3.96
N VAL A 107 9.41 5.84 -4.95
CA VAL A 107 9.77 5.42 -6.30
C VAL A 107 11.06 6.14 -6.67
N ASP A 108 12.06 5.37 -7.03
CA ASP A 108 13.33 5.85 -7.58
C ASP A 108 13.63 5.14 -8.92
N ASP A 109 14.76 5.47 -9.54
CA ASP A 109 15.17 4.92 -10.84
C ASP A 109 15.45 3.40 -10.81
N ALA A 110 15.68 2.82 -9.63
CA ALA A 110 15.99 1.40 -9.47
C ALA A 110 14.78 0.58 -9.00
N ARG A 111 13.93 1.15 -8.13
CA ARG A 111 12.85 0.42 -7.48
C ARG A 111 11.68 1.29 -7.03
N LEU A 112 10.55 0.61 -6.86
CA LEU A 112 9.42 1.03 -6.07
C LEU A 112 9.45 0.29 -4.74
N LEU A 113 9.33 1.00 -3.63
CA LEU A 113 9.20 0.45 -2.29
C LEU A 113 7.83 0.82 -1.71
N TRP A 114 7.05 -0.18 -1.33
CA TRP A 114 5.80 -0.04 -0.59
C TRP A 114 6.02 -0.47 0.85
N ALA A 115 6.10 0.49 1.77
CA ALA A 115 6.25 0.22 3.19
C ALA A 115 4.94 0.52 3.94
N THR A 116 4.50 -0.44 4.77
CA THR A 116 3.33 -0.31 5.62
C THR A 116 3.75 -0.30 7.07
N TYR A 117 3.33 0.72 7.81
CA TYR A 117 3.61 0.95 9.22
C TYR A 117 2.32 0.95 10.01
N VAL A 118 2.30 0.24 11.14
CA VAL A 118 1.12 0.16 11.99
C VAL A 118 1.44 0.58 13.41
N PHE A 119 0.64 1.52 13.90
CA PHE A 119 0.71 2.06 15.25
C PHE A 119 -0.53 1.56 16.00
N HIS A 120 -0.33 0.81 17.07
CA HIS A 120 -1.43 0.36 17.91
C HIS A 120 -1.80 1.48 18.89
N GLU A 121 -3.03 1.97 18.82
CA GLU A 121 -3.55 2.97 19.77
C GLU A 121 -4.10 2.27 21.04
N ARG A 122 -4.51 0.99 20.90
CA ARG A 122 -5.07 0.15 21.96
C ARG A 122 -4.59 -1.29 21.84
N ARG A 123 -4.73 -2.08 22.91
CA ARG A 123 -4.39 -3.52 22.91
C ARG A 123 -5.14 -4.31 21.83
N THR A 124 -6.39 -3.92 21.54
CA THR A 124 -7.19 -4.51 20.45
C THR A 124 -6.56 -4.29 19.07
N GLY A 125 -5.82 -3.19 18.87
CA GLY A 125 -5.14 -2.91 17.62
C GLY A 125 -4.11 -3.97 17.25
N ARG A 126 -3.38 -4.51 18.23
CA ARG A 126 -2.44 -5.62 18.03
C ARG A 126 -3.17 -6.88 17.55
N ALA A 127 -4.26 -7.26 18.21
CA ALA A 127 -5.02 -8.46 17.87
C ALA A 127 -5.64 -8.36 16.46
N LEU A 128 -6.26 -7.21 16.15
CA LEU A 128 -6.83 -6.97 14.82
C LEU A 128 -5.76 -6.99 13.73
N TRP A 129 -4.60 -6.37 13.97
CA TRP A 129 -3.52 -6.39 13.00
C TRP A 129 -2.91 -7.79 12.83
N SER A 130 -2.80 -8.59 13.87
CA SER A 130 -2.34 -9.99 13.76
C SER A 130 -3.22 -10.82 12.83
N LEU A 131 -4.54 -10.58 12.80
CA LEU A 131 -5.46 -11.23 11.86
C LEU A 131 -5.34 -10.67 10.43
N ALA A 132 -5.10 -9.37 10.31
CA ALA A 132 -5.08 -8.70 9.00
C ALA A 132 -3.72 -8.76 8.29
N SER A 133 -2.62 -8.92 9.03
CA SER A 133 -1.25 -8.95 8.50
C SER A 133 -0.99 -10.06 7.47
N PRO A 134 -1.48 -11.31 7.65
CA PRO A 134 -1.35 -12.35 6.63
C PRO A 134 -2.03 -11.95 5.32
N VAL A 135 -3.27 -11.45 5.39
CA VAL A 135 -4.03 -10.97 4.22
C VAL A 135 -3.31 -9.78 3.57
N HIS A 136 -2.79 -8.85 4.38
CA HIS A 136 -2.01 -7.71 3.91
C HIS A 136 -0.79 -8.15 3.09
N HIS A 137 -0.04 -9.13 3.61
CA HIS A 137 1.17 -9.64 2.96
C HIS A 137 0.90 -10.37 1.64
N LEU A 138 -0.31 -10.89 1.44
CA LEU A 138 -0.74 -11.48 0.16
C LEU A 138 -1.30 -10.41 -0.79
N ALA A 139 -2.08 -9.47 -0.25
CA ALA A 139 -2.75 -8.45 -1.03
C ALA A 139 -1.76 -7.48 -1.69
N VAL A 140 -0.79 -6.93 -0.95
CA VAL A 140 0.12 -5.91 -1.49
C VAL A 140 0.92 -6.41 -2.70
N PRO A 141 1.61 -7.57 -2.66
CA PRO A 141 2.32 -8.10 -3.82
C PRO A 141 1.40 -8.40 -5.01
N LEU A 142 0.20 -8.94 -4.74
CA LEU A 142 -0.78 -9.24 -5.78
C LEU A 142 -1.21 -7.96 -6.52
N LEU A 143 -1.54 -6.90 -5.77
CA LEU A 143 -1.99 -5.61 -6.30
C LEU A 143 -0.86 -4.91 -7.08
N LEU A 144 0.35 -4.88 -6.53
CA LEU A 144 1.52 -4.33 -7.21
C LEU A 144 1.85 -5.09 -8.50
N GLY A 145 1.89 -6.43 -8.46
CA GLY A 145 2.16 -7.23 -9.64
C GLY A 145 1.08 -7.07 -10.72
N ARG A 146 -0.16 -6.77 -10.32
CA ARG A 146 -1.26 -6.49 -11.25
C ARG A 146 -1.14 -5.09 -11.87
N ALA A 147 -0.71 -4.09 -11.10
CA ALA A 147 -0.39 -2.76 -11.59
C ALA A 147 0.70 -2.83 -12.67
N VAL A 148 1.79 -3.55 -12.40
CA VAL A 148 2.90 -3.77 -13.33
C VAL A 148 2.44 -4.32 -14.67
N ARG A 149 1.64 -5.39 -14.66
CA ARG A 149 1.14 -6.04 -15.89
C ARG A 149 0.24 -5.14 -16.75
N ARG A 150 -0.25 -4.03 -16.21
CA ARG A 150 -1.08 -3.07 -16.94
C ARG A 150 -0.32 -1.84 -17.39
N THR A 151 0.77 -1.51 -16.71
CA THR A 151 1.58 -0.31 -17.01
C THR A 151 2.79 -0.64 -17.88
N ALA A 152 3.27 -1.88 -17.88
CA ALA A 152 4.23 -2.40 -18.86
C ALA A 152 3.54 -2.66 -20.21
#